data_AF-A0A6B2VJT0-F1
#
_entry.id   AF-A0A6B2VJT0-F1
#
_cell.length_a   1.000
_cell.length_b   1.000
_cell.length_c   1.000
_cell.angle_alpha   90.00
_cell.angle_beta   90.00
_cell.angle_gamma   90.00
#
_symmetry.space_group_name_H-M   'P 1'
#
loop_
_entity.id
_entity.type
_entity.pdbx_description
1 polymer ?
#
loop_
_entity_poly.entity_id
_entity_poly.type
_entity_poly.pdbx_seq_one_letter_code
_entity_poly.pdbx_strand_id
1 'polypeptide(L)'
;LVVVPDGRTAARVDTALTALLGEGRHALLTADAGPEKRYRQWLAVRRGSVRAVVGTRAAMFAPVRDLGLVALWDDGDDNHSEPHAPQPHAREVLLLRAAQDKCAFLLGSRACTVEAAQLVDTGWARPLVAAR
;
A
#
# COMPACT_ATOMS: atom_id res chain seq x y z
N LEU A 1 3.66 3.53 -3.11
CA LEU A 1 2.78 3.41 -1.93
C LEU A 1 2.55 1.94 -1.67
N VAL A 2 2.95 1.43 -0.52
CA VAL A 2 2.80 0.02 -0.14
C VAL A 2 1.81 -0.09 1.01
N VAL A 3 0.78 -0.91 0.85
CA VAL A 3 -0.19 -1.25 1.89
C VAL A 3 -0.04 -2.71 2.25
N VAL A 4 0.04 -2.99 3.56
CA VAL A 4 0.20 -4.33 4.12
C VAL A 4 -0.85 -4.55 5.22
N PRO A 5 -1.18 -5.80 5.59
CA PRO A 5 -2.32 -6.06 6.46
C PRO A 5 -2.14 -5.50 7.87
N ASP A 6 -0.95 -5.65 8.45
CA ASP A 6 -0.72 -5.40 9.87
C ASP A 6 0.58 -4.64 10.19
N GLY A 7 0.71 -4.16 11.43
CA GLY A 7 1.84 -3.38 11.90
C GLY A 7 3.18 -4.13 11.92
N ARG A 8 3.17 -5.45 12.17
CA ARG A 8 4.38 -6.29 12.14
C ARG A 8 4.89 -6.40 10.71
N THR A 9 4.01 -6.65 9.75
CA THR A 9 4.38 -6.68 8.33
C THR A 9 4.87 -5.30 7.87
N ALA A 10 4.21 -4.22 8.31
CA ALA A 10 4.64 -2.86 8.00
C ALA A 10 6.05 -2.55 8.55
N ALA A 11 6.37 -2.97 9.78
CA ALA A 11 7.69 -2.80 10.38
C ALA A 11 8.80 -3.57 9.63
N ARG A 12 8.48 -4.76 9.09
CA ARG A 12 9.43 -5.53 8.26
C ARG A 12 9.74 -4.80 6.95
N VAL A 13 8.71 -4.27 6.30
CA VAL A 13 8.88 -3.49 5.05
C VAL A 13 9.57 -2.14 5.34
N ASP A 14 9.28 -1.49 6.47
CA ASP A 14 9.95 -0.28 6.95
C ASP A 14 11.46 -0.50 7.12
N THR A 15 11.84 -1.60 7.76
CA THR A 15 13.25 -1.99 7.91
C THR A 15 13.92 -2.23 6.55
N ALA A 16 13.25 -2.96 5.66
CA ALA A 16 13.77 -3.25 4.33
C ALA A 16 13.92 -1.96 3.48
N LEU A 17 12.94 -1.06 3.51
CA LEU A 17 13.01 0.22 2.80
C LEU A 17 14.07 1.13 3.40
N THR A 18 14.27 1.14 4.72
CA THR A 18 15.36 1.87 5.36
C THR A 18 16.72 1.40 4.84
N ALA A 19 16.93 0.09 4.75
CA ALA A 19 18.17 -0.49 4.24
C ALA A 19 18.40 -0.18 2.74
N LEU A 20 17.34 -0.16 1.94
CA LEU A 20 17.42 0.06 0.49
C LEU A 20 17.49 1.52 0.08
N LEU A 21 16.72 2.39 0.74
CA LEU A 21 16.54 3.79 0.36
C LEU A 21 17.34 4.76 1.23
N GLY A 22 17.70 4.35 2.45
CA GLY A 22 18.28 5.20 3.49
C GLY A 22 17.26 5.76 4.48
N GLU A 23 17.74 6.24 5.62
CA GLU A 23 16.89 6.81 6.68
C GLU A 23 16.14 8.06 6.21
N GLY A 24 14.87 8.19 6.62
CA GLY A 24 14.04 9.35 6.32
C GLY A 24 13.61 9.46 4.85
N ARG A 25 13.82 8.42 4.04
CA ARG A 25 13.48 8.40 2.60
C ARG A 25 12.12 7.79 2.28
N HIS A 26 11.47 7.18 3.27
CA HIS A 26 10.07 6.75 3.24
C HIS A 26 9.37 7.09 4.56
N ALA A 27 8.05 7.02 4.54
CA ALA A 27 7.21 7.22 5.72
C ALA A 27 6.50 5.91 6.09
N LEU A 28 6.40 5.63 7.39
CA LEU A 28 5.65 4.52 7.96
C LEU A 28 4.32 5.04 8.53
N LEU A 29 3.19 4.65 7.95
CA LEU A 29 1.86 5.06 8.40
C LEU A 29 1.09 3.88 8.99
N THR A 30 1.12 3.75 10.32
CA THR A 30 0.39 2.70 11.04
C THR A 30 -0.48 3.30 12.15
N ALA A 31 -1.49 2.54 12.60
CA ALA A 31 -2.34 2.96 13.71
C ALA A 31 -1.57 3.03 15.04
N ASP A 32 -0.54 2.21 15.21
CA ASP A 32 0.28 2.16 16.44
C ASP A 32 1.26 3.34 16.53
N ALA A 33 1.52 4.03 15.41
CA ALA A 33 2.24 5.29 15.44
C ALA A 33 1.37 6.33 16.17
N GLY A 34 1.85 6.81 17.31
CA GLY A 34 1.18 7.87 18.07
C GLY A 34 0.78 9.06 17.19
N PRO A 35 -0.31 9.79 17.53
CA PRO A 35 -0.96 10.75 16.64
C PRO A 35 -0.02 11.83 16.11
N GLU A 36 0.89 12.32 16.94
CA GLU A 36 1.87 13.34 16.54
C GLU A 36 2.85 12.83 15.47
N LYS A 37 3.42 11.63 15.66
CA LYS A 37 4.35 11.01 14.72
C LYS A 37 3.67 10.75 13.37
N ARG A 38 2.45 10.19 13.42
CA ARG A 38 1.65 9.90 12.23
C ARG A 38 1.30 11.17 11.46
N TYR A 39 0.91 12.24 12.17
CA TYR A 39 0.62 13.54 11.56
C TYR A 39 1.86 14.15 10.91
N ARG A 40 3.02 14.12 11.58
CA ARG A 40 4.29 14.61 11.05
C ARG A 40 4.69 13.88 9.75
N GLN A 41 4.57 12.55 9.74
CA GLN A 41 4.84 11.73 8.56
C GLN A 41 3.85 12.00 7.43
N TRP A 42 2.56 12.10 7.73
CA TRP A 42 1.53 12.48 6.75
C TRP A 42 1.85 13.82 6.07
N LEU A 43 2.23 14.83 6.86
CA LEU A 43 2.61 16.13 6.33
C LEU A 43 3.89 16.08 5.48
N ALA A 44 4.87 15.24 5.85
CA ALA A 44 6.08 15.04 5.04
C ALA A 44 5.75 14.43 3.66
N VAL A 45 4.84 13.45 3.62
CA VAL A 45 4.33 12.87 2.37
C VAL A 45 3.58 13.90 1.55
N ARG A 46 2.61 14.60 2.16
CA ARG A 46 1.78 15.61 1.49
C ARG A 46 2.59 16.75 0.89
N ARG A 47 3.66 17.19 1.57
CA ARG A 47 4.57 18.23 1.06
C ARG A 47 5.54 17.71 -0.01
N GLY A 48 5.67 16.40 -0.18
CA GLY A 48 6.62 15.77 -1.10
C GLY A 48 8.04 15.64 -0.55
N SER A 49 8.26 15.91 0.74
CA SER A 49 9.56 15.67 1.39
C SER A 49 9.94 14.19 1.35
N VAL A 50 8.92 13.33 1.34
CA VAL A 50 9.05 11.88 1.22
C VAL A 50 8.08 11.40 0.15
N ARG A 51 8.54 10.55 -0.77
CA ARG A 51 7.75 10.02 -1.90
C ARG A 51 7.51 8.51 -1.84
N ALA A 52 8.03 7.83 -0.83
CA ALA A 52 7.77 6.44 -0.55
C ALA A 52 6.97 6.31 0.76
N VAL A 53 5.95 5.47 0.77
CA VAL A 53 5.11 5.22 1.94
C VAL A 53 4.90 3.73 2.06
N VAL A 54 5.04 3.21 3.27
CA VAL A 54 4.53 1.91 3.70
C VAL A 54 3.55 2.13 4.86
N GLY A 55 2.49 1.36 4.92
CA GLY A 55 1.58 1.41 6.05
C GLY A 55 0.51 0.33 6.03
N THR A 56 -0.35 0.34 7.04
CA THR A 56 -1.53 -0.54 7.09
C THR A 56 -2.68 0.05 6.28
N ARG A 57 -3.88 -0.55 6.33
CA ARG A 57 -5.10 -0.17 5.60
C ARG A 57 -5.23 1.34 5.30
N ALA A 58 -5.21 2.19 6.32
CA ALA A 58 -5.44 3.63 6.16
C ALA A 58 -4.40 4.35 5.26
N ALA A 59 -3.22 3.77 5.06
CA ALA A 59 -2.20 4.30 4.15
C ALA A 59 -2.65 4.27 2.68
N MET A 60 -3.71 3.54 2.33
CA MET A 60 -4.32 3.60 0.99
C MET A 60 -4.70 5.02 0.55
N PHE A 61 -4.91 5.93 1.51
CA PHE A 61 -5.22 7.35 1.26
C PHE A 61 -4.00 8.29 1.30
N ALA A 62 -2.78 7.77 1.48
CA ALA A 62 -1.59 8.61 1.61
C ALA A 62 -1.38 9.47 0.34
N PRO A 63 -1.22 10.80 0.46
CA PRO A 63 -1.16 11.74 -0.66
C PRO A 63 0.26 11.82 -1.25
N VAL A 64 0.77 10.67 -1.72
CA VAL A 64 2.08 10.56 -2.34
C VAL A 64 2.09 11.36 -3.66
N ARG A 65 3.01 12.32 -3.79
CA ARG A 65 3.20 13.09 -5.03
C ARG A 65 3.88 12.23 -6.10
N ASP A 66 3.49 12.44 -7.35
CA ASP A 66 4.04 11.74 -8.53
C ASP A 66 4.01 10.22 -8.34
N LEU A 67 2.85 9.70 -7.95
CA LEU A 67 2.67 8.29 -7.61
C LEU A 67 3.00 7.42 -8.84
N GLY A 68 4.10 6.67 -8.77
CA GLY A 68 4.51 5.75 -9.85
C GLY A 68 4.06 4.30 -9.64
N LEU A 69 3.80 3.90 -8.39
CA LEU A 69 3.42 2.54 -8.03
C LEU A 69 2.58 2.52 -6.76
N VAL A 70 1.46 1.80 -6.82
CA VAL A 70 0.74 1.28 -5.65
C VAL A 70 0.98 -0.23 -5.53
N ALA A 71 1.22 -0.71 -4.32
CA ALA A 71 1.42 -2.12 -4.03
C ALA A 71 0.58 -2.54 -2.83
N LEU A 72 -0.06 -3.70 -2.94
CA LEU A 72 -0.82 -4.33 -1.86
C LEU A 72 -0.23 -5.71 -1.58
N TRP A 73 -0.03 -6.02 -0.31
CA TRP A 73 0.31 -7.38 0.14
C TRP A 73 -0.91 -8.04 0.76
N ASP A 74 -1.23 -9.24 0.28
CA ASP A 74 -2.26 -10.16 0.77
C ASP A 74 -3.66 -9.56 0.79
N ASP A 75 -4.29 -9.40 -0.38
CA ASP A 75 -5.60 -8.75 -0.52
C ASP A 75 -6.78 -9.54 0.05
N GLY A 76 -6.56 -10.80 0.43
CA GLY A 76 -7.56 -11.61 1.13
C GLY A 76 -7.56 -11.43 2.65
N ASP A 77 -6.66 -10.62 3.20
CA ASP A 77 -6.62 -10.35 4.64
C ASP A 77 -7.70 -9.33 5.06
N ASP A 78 -8.55 -9.71 6.02
CA ASP A 78 -9.66 -8.90 6.52
C ASP A 78 -9.22 -7.52 7.06
N ASN A 79 -7.96 -7.36 7.47
CA ASN A 79 -7.45 -6.07 7.93
C ASN A 79 -7.46 -4.99 6.84
N HIS A 80 -7.56 -5.36 5.56
CA HIS A 80 -7.71 -4.42 4.45
C HIS A 80 -9.11 -3.82 4.32
N SER A 81 -10.11 -4.43 4.95
CA SER A 81 -11.48 -3.91 5.00
C SER A 81 -11.63 -2.87 6.12
N GLU A 82 -12.14 -1.68 5.79
CA GLU A 82 -12.50 -0.69 6.80
C GLU A 82 -13.90 -1.04 7.37
N PRO A 83 -14.04 -1.27 8.68
CA PRO A 83 -15.34 -1.60 9.27
C PRO A 83 -16.32 -0.40 9.29
N HIS A 84 -15.82 0.84 9.29
CA HIS A 84 -16.66 2.04 9.37
C HIS A 84 -17.03 2.57 7.98
N ALA A 85 -18.24 3.12 7.85
CA ALA A 85 -18.69 3.75 6.60
C ALA A 85 -17.66 4.76 6.06
N PRO A 86 -17.34 4.76 4.75
CA PRO A 86 -18.01 4.03 3.66
C PRO A 86 -17.48 2.61 3.40
N GLN A 87 -16.81 2.00 4.37
CA GLN A 87 -16.28 0.63 4.34
C GLN A 87 -15.39 0.29 3.14
N PRO A 88 -14.42 1.16 2.77
CA PRO A 88 -13.53 0.87 1.66
C PRO A 88 -12.64 -0.34 1.95
N HIS A 89 -12.42 -1.14 0.92
CA HIS A 89 -11.37 -2.15 0.89
C HIS A 89 -10.09 -1.58 0.26
N ALA A 90 -8.93 -1.86 0.85
CA ALA A 90 -7.65 -1.30 0.39
C ALA A 90 -7.34 -1.60 -1.08
N ARG A 91 -7.61 -2.83 -1.55
CA ARG A 91 -7.47 -3.21 -2.97
C ARG A 91 -8.23 -2.28 -3.89
N GLU A 92 -9.51 -2.05 -3.63
CA GLU A 92 -10.38 -1.25 -4.48
C GLU A 92 -9.90 0.20 -4.54
N VAL A 93 -9.52 0.77 -3.39
CA VAL A 93 -8.95 2.13 -3.34
C VAL A 93 -7.66 2.20 -4.16
N LEU A 94 -6.76 1.24 -4.03
CA LEU A 94 -5.50 1.25 -4.77
C LEU A 94 -5.68 1.01 -6.28
N LEU A 95 -6.62 0.16 -6.69
CA LEU A 95 -6.98 -0.03 -8.11
C LEU A 95 -7.52 1.27 -8.72
N LEU A 96 -8.43 1.96 -8.01
CA LEU A 96 -8.97 3.26 -8.44
C LEU A 96 -7.85 4.30 -8.55
N ARG A 97 -6.96 4.36 -7.56
CA ARG A 97 -5.80 5.26 -7.61
C ARG A 97 -4.85 4.93 -8.74
N ALA A 98 -4.59 3.65 -9.03
CA ALA A 98 -3.76 3.24 -10.15
C ALA A 98 -4.33 3.76 -11.48
N ALA A 99 -5.64 3.64 -11.67
CA ALA A 99 -6.32 4.16 -12.86
C ALA A 99 -6.32 5.70 -12.92
N GLN A 100 -6.63 6.39 -11.82
CA GLN A 100 -6.72 7.85 -11.76
C GLN A 100 -5.35 8.53 -11.88
N ASP A 101 -4.37 8.06 -11.12
CA ASP A 101 -3.00 8.60 -11.10
C ASP A 101 -2.15 8.06 -12.25
N LYS A 102 -2.70 7.14 -13.07
CA LYS A 102 -2.01 6.45 -14.18
C LYS A 102 -0.69 5.81 -13.73
N CYS A 103 -0.74 5.12 -12.61
CA CYS A 103 0.42 4.49 -11.99
C CYS A 103 0.33 2.96 -12.03
N ALA A 104 1.46 2.29 -11.82
CA ALA A 104 1.47 0.84 -11.77
C ALA A 104 0.72 0.32 -10.53
N PHE A 105 0.05 -0.82 -10.67
CA PHE A 105 -0.54 -1.58 -9.58
C PHE A 105 0.18 -2.92 -9.44
N LEU A 106 0.57 -3.27 -8.22
CA LEU A 106 1.14 -4.56 -7.89
C LEU A 106 0.37 -5.20 -6.73
N LEU A 107 -0.13 -6.41 -6.95
CA LEU A 107 -0.71 -7.23 -5.90
C LEU A 107 0.16 -8.47 -5.70
N GLY A 108 0.63 -8.69 -4.47
CA GLY A 108 1.29 -9.91 -4.07
C GLY A 108 0.53 -10.61 -2.95
N SER A 109 0.33 -11.91 -3.05
CA SER A 109 -0.21 -12.74 -1.96
C SER A 109 0.40 -14.14 -2.05
N ARG A 110 0.27 -14.92 -0.97
CA ARG A 110 0.59 -16.36 -0.97
C ARG A 110 -0.52 -17.20 -1.60
N ALA A 111 -1.75 -16.69 -1.61
CA ALA A 111 -2.90 -17.34 -2.23
C ALA A 111 -3.50 -16.43 -3.29
N CYS A 112 -4.14 -17.01 -4.31
CA CYS A 112 -4.86 -16.22 -5.31
C CYS A 112 -6.32 -16.05 -4.87
N THR A 113 -6.72 -14.83 -4.56
CA THR A 113 -8.12 -14.47 -4.27
C THR A 113 -8.95 -14.48 -5.56
N VAL A 114 -10.28 -14.53 -5.43
CA VAL A 114 -11.19 -14.48 -6.59
C VAL A 114 -11.02 -13.17 -7.34
N GLU A 115 -10.84 -12.07 -6.63
CA GLU A 115 -10.69 -10.75 -7.23
C GLU A 115 -9.32 -10.58 -7.90
N ALA A 116 -8.24 -11.10 -7.30
CA ALA A 116 -6.94 -11.15 -7.97
C ALA A 116 -7.00 -11.99 -9.25
N ALA A 117 -7.66 -13.16 -9.20
CA ALA A 117 -7.88 -14.00 -10.37
C ALA A 117 -8.70 -13.26 -11.44
N GLN A 118 -9.75 -12.54 -11.06
CA GLN A 118 -10.59 -11.75 -11.97
C GLN A 118 -9.80 -10.62 -12.65
N LEU A 119 -8.89 -9.94 -11.94
CA LEU A 119 -8.03 -8.91 -12.55
C LEU A 119 -7.15 -9.51 -13.66
N VAL A 120 -6.67 -10.74 -13.48
CA VAL A 120 -5.88 -11.44 -14.50
C VAL A 120 -6.75 -11.94 -15.65
N ASP A 121 -7.89 -12.56 -15.34
CA ASP A 121 -8.81 -13.14 -16.32
C ASP A 121 -9.37 -12.08 -17.28
N THR A 122 -9.70 -10.90 -16.75
CA THR A 122 -10.17 -9.75 -17.55
C THR A 122 -9.04 -9.04 -18.33
N GLY A 123 -7.78 -9.43 -18.11
CA GLY A 123 -6.61 -8.78 -18.71
C GLY A 123 -6.27 -7.41 -18.11
N TRP A 124 -6.92 -7.00 -17.02
CA TRP A 124 -6.62 -5.75 -16.33
C TRP A 124 -5.22 -5.80 -15.69
N ALA A 125 -4.87 -6.93 -15.07
CA ALA A 125 -3.54 -7.24 -14.56
C ALA A 125 -2.89 -8.37 -15.38
N ARG A 126 -1.56 -8.45 -15.31
CA ARG A 126 -0.80 -9.58 -15.87
C ARG A 126 -0.26 -10.43 -14.72
N PRO A 127 -0.26 -11.76 -14.84
CA PRO A 127 0.30 -12.62 -13.81
C PRO A 127 1.82 -12.45 -13.77
N LEU A 128 2.37 -12.34 -12.55
CA LEU A 128 3.80 -12.36 -12.29
C LEU A 128 4.12 -13.64 -11.52
N VAL A 129 4.72 -14.61 -12.20
CA VAL A 129 5.13 -15.88 -11.60
C VAL A 129 6.65 -15.95 -11.61
N ALA A 130 7.27 -16.18 -10.46
CA ALA A 130 8.69 -16.42 -10.40
C ALA A 130 9.03 -17.71 -11.17
N ALA A 131 10.13 -17.70 -11.92
CA ALA A 131 10.69 -18.94 -12.46
C ALA A 131 10.96 -19.89 -11.29
N ARG A 132 10.45 -21.12 -11.41
CA ARG A 132 10.73 -22.19 -10.45
C ARG A 132 12.19 -22.62 -10.54
#